data_AF-A0A847RR00-F1
#
_entry.id   AF-A0A847RR00-F1
#
_cell.length_a   1.000
_cell.length_b   1.000
_cell.length_c   1.000
_cell.angle_alpha   90.00
_cell.angle_beta   90.00
_cell.angle_gamma   90.00
#
_symmetry.space_group_name_H-M   'P 1'
#
loop_
_entity.id
_entity.type
_entity.pdbx_description
1 polymer ?
#
loop_
_entity_poly.entity_id
_entity_poly.type
_entity_poly.pdbx_seq_one_letter_code
_entity_poly.pdbx_strand_id
1 'polypeptide(L)'
;MNFEVDCLREAGLLDAPSLLSVLGEGWTENDVRRLYPLALPQAITGRKMELVRQLADADGHSRLYRVGEYYLFESIDGWMHDIFASEPLMLDLIAAMQHLKQKG
;
A
#
# COMPACT_ATOMS: atom_id res chain seq x y z
N MET A 1 8.78 -13.55 -17.63
CA MET A 1 8.39 -13.73 -16.23
C MET A 1 8.05 -12.34 -15.71
N ASN A 2 6.83 -12.12 -15.21
CA ASN A 2 6.42 -10.81 -14.72
C ASN A 2 6.74 -10.76 -13.21
N PHE A 3 7.85 -10.12 -12.86
CA PHE A 3 8.41 -10.12 -11.50
C PHE A 3 7.38 -9.68 -10.44
N GLU A 4 6.55 -8.68 -10.77
CA GLU A 4 5.46 -8.19 -9.94
C GLU A 4 4.45 -9.30 -9.60
N VAL A 5 3.99 -10.05 -10.60
CA VAL A 5 3.00 -11.12 -10.44
C VAL A 5 3.52 -12.22 -9.52
N ASP A 6 4.81 -12.54 -9.59
CA ASP A 6 5.41 -13.57 -8.74
C ASP A 6 5.56 -13.08 -7.28
N CYS A 7 5.98 -11.83 -7.06
CA CYS A 7 6.01 -11.23 -5.73
C CYS A 7 4.63 -11.12 -5.08
N LEU A 8 3.62 -10.68 -5.85
CA LEU A 8 2.23 -10.60 -5.38
C LEU A 8 1.68 -11.99 -5.05
N ARG A 9 2.00 -13.01 -5.86
CA ARG A 9 1.61 -14.40 -5.59
C ARG A 9 2.24 -14.93 -4.30
N GLU A 10 3.53 -14.69 -4.08
CA GLU A 10 4.20 -15.10 -2.83
C GLU A 10 3.64 -14.40 -1.59
N ALA A 11 3.22 -13.14 -1.73
CA ALA A 11 2.61 -12.35 -0.65
C ALA A 11 1.10 -12.61 -0.46
N GLY A 12 0.46 -13.43 -1.31
CA GLY A 12 -0.99 -13.65 -1.29
C GLY A 12 -1.82 -12.42 -1.69
N LEU A 13 -1.23 -11.50 -2.46
CA LEU A 13 -1.83 -10.24 -2.89
C LEU A 13 -2.33 -10.25 -4.34
N LEU A 14 -2.18 -11.37 -5.06
CA LEU A 14 -2.54 -11.46 -6.47
C LEU A 14 -4.02 -11.13 -6.75
N ASP A 15 -4.90 -11.48 -5.82
CA ASP A 15 -6.35 -11.23 -5.89
C ASP A 15 -6.79 -10.06 -5.00
N ALA A 16 -5.84 -9.37 -4.34
CA ALA A 16 -6.17 -8.23 -3.50
C ALA A 16 -6.55 -7.02 -4.37
N PRO A 17 -7.64 -6.31 -4.08
CA PRO A 17 -7.95 -5.07 -4.78
C PRO A 17 -6.91 -3.99 -4.43
N SER A 18 -6.64 -3.09 -5.37
CA SER A 18 -5.79 -1.92 -5.09
C SER A 18 -6.48 -0.95 -4.13
N LEU A 19 -5.71 -0.19 -3.36
CA LEU A 19 -6.20 0.79 -2.39
C LEU A 19 -7.17 1.79 -3.03
N LEU A 20 -6.84 2.32 -4.21
CA LEU A 20 -7.71 3.25 -4.94
C LEU A 20 -9.05 2.59 -5.28
N SER A 21 -9.04 1.32 -5.70
CA SER A 21 -10.26 0.57 -6.03
C SER A 21 -11.15 0.35 -4.80
N VAL A 22 -10.57 0.12 -3.62
CA VAL A 22 -11.33 -0.06 -2.37
C VAL A 22 -11.86 1.26 -1.82
N LEU A 23 -11.09 2.35 -1.95
CA LEU A 23 -11.50 3.69 -1.52
C LEU A 23 -12.76 4.18 -2.29
N GLY A 24 -12.92 3.75 -3.54
CA GLY A 24 -14.13 3.91 -4.33
C GLY A 24 -14.33 5.30 -4.93
N GLU A 25 -15.56 5.57 -5.37
CA GLU A 25 -15.94 6.80 -6.05
C GLU A 25 -15.70 8.05 -5.15
N GLY A 26 -15.05 9.07 -5.71
CA GLY A 26 -14.70 10.30 -5.00
C GLY A 26 -13.26 10.36 -4.48
N TRP A 27 -12.46 9.31 -4.66
CA TRP A 27 -11.01 9.33 -4.48
C TRP A 27 -10.29 9.39 -5.82
N THR A 28 -9.26 10.23 -5.88
CA THR A 28 -8.40 10.36 -7.07
C THR A 28 -7.01 9.81 -6.77
N GLU A 29 -6.26 9.46 -7.82
CA GLU A 29 -4.83 9.12 -7.66
C GLU A 29 -4.05 10.23 -6.95
N ASN A 30 -4.39 11.50 -7.19
CA ASN A 30 -3.75 12.62 -6.51
C ASN A 30 -4.06 12.63 -5.01
N ASP A 31 -5.27 12.24 -4.60
CA ASP A 31 -5.60 12.06 -3.17
C ASP A 31 -4.72 10.98 -2.56
N VAL A 32 -4.57 9.84 -3.26
CA VAL A 32 -3.72 8.73 -2.81
C VAL A 32 -2.27 9.19 -2.70
N ARG A 33 -1.68 9.77 -3.76
CA ARG A 33 -0.31 10.29 -3.77
C ARG A 33 -0.04 11.30 -2.65
N ARG A 34 -1.03 12.13 -2.29
CA ARG A 34 -0.89 13.14 -1.23
C ARG A 34 -1.09 12.58 0.18
N LEU A 35 -2.11 11.76 0.38
CA LEU A 35 -2.58 11.36 1.71
C LEU A 35 -1.97 10.04 2.18
N TYR A 36 -1.66 9.11 1.27
CA TYR A 36 -1.10 7.81 1.62
C TYR A 36 0.23 7.91 2.41
N PRO A 37 1.22 8.74 2.02
CA PRO A 37 2.47 8.86 2.78
C PRO A 37 2.27 9.36 4.22
N LEU A 38 1.17 10.09 4.48
CA LEU A 38 0.80 10.57 5.80
C LEU A 38 -0.02 9.54 6.59
N ALA A 39 -0.81 8.71 5.90
CA ALA A 39 -1.64 7.66 6.47
C ALA A 39 -0.82 6.42 6.86
N LEU A 40 0.14 6.03 6.03
CA LEU A 40 1.00 4.87 6.23
C LEU A 40 1.64 4.79 7.64
N PRO A 41 2.31 5.83 8.15
CA PRO A 41 2.88 5.79 9.50
C PRO A 41 1.81 5.70 10.60
N GLN A 42 0.57 6.14 10.36
CA GLN A 42 -0.54 6.01 11.30
C GLN A 42 -1.11 4.58 11.31
N ALA A 43 -1.16 3.92 10.15
CA ALA A 43 -1.60 2.54 10.00
C ALA A 43 -0.59 1.51 10.56
N ILE A 44 0.70 1.86 10.59
CA ILE A 44 1.80 0.95 10.95
C ILE A 44 2.36 1.22 12.37
N THR A 45 1.67 1.98 13.23
CA THR A 45 2.18 2.35 14.56
C THR A 45 2.55 1.16 15.48
N GLY A 46 3.58 1.33 16.31
CA GLY A 46 4.00 0.37 17.35
C GLY A 46 4.93 -0.76 16.87
N ARG A 47 4.72 -2.00 17.36
CA ARG A 47 5.52 -3.21 17.03
C ARG A 47 5.52 -3.58 15.53
N LYS A 48 4.59 -3.02 14.74
CA LYS A 48 4.51 -3.22 13.28
C LYS A 48 5.64 -2.47 12.52
N MET A 49 6.31 -1.50 13.17
CA MET A 49 7.28 -0.60 12.53
C MET A 49 8.72 -1.16 12.40
N GLU A 50 9.07 -2.23 13.12
CA GLU A 50 10.44 -2.81 13.09
C GLU A 50 10.77 -3.55 11.78
N LEU A 51 9.82 -3.69 10.87
CA LEU A 51 9.91 -4.57 9.70
C LEU A 51 9.78 -3.80 8.38
N VAL A 52 10.80 -3.01 8.06
CA VAL A 52 11.11 -2.60 6.68
C VAL A 52 12.38 -3.34 6.26
N ARG A 53 12.26 -4.66 6.09
CA ARG A 53 13.37 -5.49 5.60
C ARG A 53 12.86 -6.46 4.56
N GLN A 54 12.74 -5.97 3.33
CA GLN A 54 13.13 -6.66 2.10
C GLN A 54 12.81 -5.74 0.91
N LEU A 55 13.76 -4.84 0.62
CA LEU A 55 13.85 -4.20 -0.68
C LEU A 55 14.14 -5.32 -1.71
N ALA A 56 13.10 -5.84 -2.33
CA ALA A 56 13.23 -6.29 -3.71
C ALA A 56 12.89 -5.08 -4.56
N ASP A 57 13.90 -4.24 -4.81
CA ASP A 57 13.79 -3.22 -5.85
C ASP A 57 13.71 -3.99 -7.18
N ALA A 58 12.48 -4.22 -7.64
CA ALA A 58 12.20 -5.01 -8.84
C ALA A 58 12.75 -4.34 -10.10
N ASP A 59 12.63 -3.01 -10.11
CA ASP A 59 12.70 -2.15 -11.29
C ASP A 59 12.93 -0.66 -10.97
N GLY A 60 13.15 -0.27 -9.70
CA GLY A 60 13.28 1.12 -9.27
C GLY A 60 11.96 1.80 -8.86
N HIS A 61 10.83 1.12 -9.07
CA HIS A 61 9.48 1.69 -8.98
C HIS A 61 8.55 0.89 -8.07
N SER A 62 8.80 -0.41 -7.91
CA SER A 62 7.96 -1.31 -7.12
C SER A 62 8.64 -1.80 -5.85
N ARG A 63 7.89 -1.89 -4.73
CA ARG A 63 8.40 -2.30 -3.42
C ARG A 63 7.39 -3.18 -2.69
N LEU A 64 7.83 -4.36 -2.24
CA LEU A 64 7.08 -5.23 -1.35
C LEU A 64 7.62 -5.11 0.09
N TYR A 65 6.75 -4.87 1.05
CA TYR A 65 7.05 -4.78 2.46
C TYR A 65 6.26 -5.85 3.21
N ARG A 66 6.94 -6.55 4.13
CA ARG A 66 6.28 -7.38 5.13
C ARG A 66 6.18 -6.59 6.43
N VAL A 67 4.98 -6.29 6.89
CA VAL A 67 4.69 -5.48 8.07
C VAL A 67 4.13 -6.39 9.16
N GLY A 68 5.01 -7.05 9.92
CA GLY A 68 4.62 -8.09 10.87
C GLY A 68 4.06 -9.33 10.16
N GLU A 69 2.78 -9.62 10.37
CA GLU A 69 2.02 -10.68 9.66
C GLU A 69 1.38 -10.19 8.35
N TYR A 70 1.41 -8.88 8.11
CA TYR A 70 0.78 -8.24 6.95
C TYR A 70 1.78 -8.04 5.81
N TYR A 71 1.24 -7.85 4.61
CA TYR A 71 2.01 -7.52 3.42
C TYR A 71 1.48 -6.23 2.79
N LEU A 72 2.38 -5.48 2.17
CA LEU A 72 2.13 -4.22 1.46
C LEU A 72 2.99 -4.20 0.20
N PHE A 73 2.38 -4.03 -0.96
CA PHE A 73 3.08 -3.82 -2.23
C PHE A 73 2.73 -2.42 -2.75
N GLU A 74 3.75 -1.64 -3.09
CA GLU A 74 3.65 -0.31 -3.67
C GLU A 74 4.27 -0.36 -5.07
N SER A 75 3.54 0.06 -6.10
CA SER A 75 4.06 0.31 -7.44
C SER A 75 3.94 1.81 -7.72
N ILE A 76 5.07 2.50 -7.83
CA ILE A 76 5.16 3.96 -7.96
C ILE A 76 6.05 4.34 -9.14
N ASP A 77 5.42 4.82 -10.21
CA ASP A 77 6.11 5.45 -11.33
C ASP A 77 5.46 6.80 -11.72
N GLY A 78 5.93 7.41 -12.80
CA GLY A 78 5.41 8.71 -13.26
C GLY A 78 3.92 8.70 -13.59
N TRP A 79 3.38 7.54 -13.96
CA TRP A 79 2.03 7.33 -14.47
C TRP A 79 1.10 6.71 -13.43
N MET A 80 1.63 5.93 -12.48
CA MET A 80 0.82 5.08 -11.60
C MET A 80 1.31 5.13 -10.15
N HIS A 81 0.36 5.09 -9.21
CA HIS A 81 0.64 4.82 -7.79
C HIS A 81 -0.38 3.82 -7.28
N ASP A 82 -0.05 2.53 -7.43
CA ASP A 82 -0.89 1.43 -6.96
C ASP A 82 -0.35 0.86 -5.65
N ILE A 83 -1.28 0.59 -4.74
CA ILE A 83 -0.99 0.07 -3.41
C ILE A 83 -1.87 -1.14 -3.17
N PHE A 84 -1.26 -2.26 -2.81
CA PHE A 84 -1.94 -3.49 -2.46
C PHE A 84 -1.51 -3.89 -1.06
N ALA A 85 -2.42 -4.40 -0.25
CA ALA A 85 -2.10 -4.82 1.10
C ALA A 85 -3.00 -5.97 1.54
N SER A 86 -2.53 -6.75 2.51
CA SER A 86 -3.41 -7.69 3.20
C SER A 86 -4.60 -6.94 3.80
N GLU A 87 -5.78 -7.56 3.80
CA GLU A 87 -7.04 -6.92 4.21
C GLU A 87 -6.96 -6.12 5.53
N PRO A 88 -6.37 -6.62 6.63
CA PRO A 88 -6.32 -5.86 7.88
C PRO A 88 -5.50 -4.56 7.76
N LEU A 89 -4.37 -4.60 7.05
CA LEU A 89 -3.55 -3.41 6.78
C LEU A 89 -4.25 -2.46 5.82
N MET A 90 -4.98 -2.99 4.83
CA MET A 90 -5.80 -2.18 3.91
C MET A 90 -6.86 -1.38 4.67
N LEU A 91 -7.55 -2.00 5.63
CA LEU A 91 -8.57 -1.32 6.46
C LEU A 91 -7.96 -0.23 7.35
N ASP A 92 -6.80 -0.50 7.98
CA ASP A 92 -6.07 0.49 8.78
C ASP A 92 -5.66 1.72 7.92
N LEU A 93 -5.19 1.47 6.69
CA LEU A 93 -4.83 2.52 5.73
C LEU A 93 -6.04 3.36 5.32
N ILE A 94 -7.16 2.72 4.98
CA ILE A 94 -8.39 3.40 4.58
C ILE A 94 -8.88 4.31 5.71
N ALA A 95 -8.92 3.81 6.94
CA ALA A 95 -9.36 4.59 8.09
C ALA A 95 -8.48 5.83 8.30
N ALA A 96 -7.15 5.68 8.22
CA ALA A 96 -6.22 6.78 8.36
C ALA A 96 -6.35 7.81 7.22
N MET A 97 -6.49 7.35 5.98
CA MET A 97 -6.68 8.24 4.81
C MET A 97 -8.01 9.00 4.89
N GLN A 98 -9.10 8.34 5.25
CA GLN A 98 -10.41 8.98 5.42
C GLN A 98 -10.36 10.10 6.47
N HIS A 99 -9.72 9.85 7.60
CA HIS A 99 -9.52 10.85 8.65
C HIS A 99 -8.73 12.07 8.16
N LEU A 100 -7.67 11.84 7.37
CA LEU A 100 -6.88 12.92 6.79
C LEU A 100 -7.66 13.72 5.74
N LYS A 101 -8.46 13.05 4.90
CA LYS A 101 -9.28 13.70 3.87
C LYS A 101 -10.38 14.59 4.46
N GLN A 102 -10.91 14.24 5.63
CA GLN A 102 -11.91 15.08 6.34
C GLN A 102 -11.30 16.31 7.02
N LYS A 103 -9.98 16.32 7.22
CA LYS A 103 -9.27 17.38 7.97
C LYS A 103 -8.63 18.46 7.09
N GLY A 104 -8.54 18.26 5.78
CA GLY A 104 -7.89 19.18 4.83
C GLY A 104 -8.84 19.59 3.73
#